data_AF-A0A1G2YL18-F1
#
_entry.id   AF-A0A1G2YL18-F1
#
_cell.length_a   1.000
_cell.length_b   1.000
_cell.length_c   1.000
_cell.angle_alpha   90.00
_cell.angle_beta   90.00
_cell.angle_gamma   90.00
#
_symmetry.space_group_name_H-M   'P 1'
#
loop_
_entity.id
_entity.type
_entity.pdbx_description
1 polymer ?
#
loop_
_entity_poly.entity_id
_entity_poly.type
_entity_poly.pdbx_seq_one_letter_code
_entity_poly.pdbx_strand_id
1 'polypeptide(L)'
;MVIAVGANKHDPLAHADKRDSGTGGFALMGESTIGILNDLNSKSWQQSVGLENNLEDVQFVQLRVRDGDDASCLNLNRAQKPRLLGVRPSELQTRDAFKFTKIIEGADLKDDWNLLNMDCGTDVVPAIGDYPTITWALGKSIGDELEYIDQNGRTFRIRLVGMLASSILQGNLIIAEDEFIKRFPSEDGYRMFLVDAPVDMTEAVAKKLTFALRDFGIELTPAKNRLAAFGAVENTYLSIFQMLGGLGLILGSIGLGLVVLRNMLDRRGELAMLQAVGFDKVTLKHLVLYEHGGLMLVGLVCGVPAALVAIGPVLKSPGAEVPYLSLILTIIAIGISGLVWIRLAAGCALAGKMLDALRNE
;
A
#
# COMPACT_ATOMS: atom_id res chain seq x y z
N MET A 1 16.35 0.16 -8.89
CA MET A 1 15.59 -0.85 -8.14
C MET A 1 15.21 -0.39 -6.74
N VAL A 2 16.15 -0.12 -5.82
CA VAL A 2 15.84 0.37 -4.45
C VAL A 2 14.92 1.60 -4.45
N ILE A 3 15.22 2.58 -5.31
CA ILE A 3 14.40 3.79 -5.52
C ILE A 3 12.99 3.43 -6.03
N ALA A 4 12.88 2.55 -7.02
CA ALA A 4 11.59 2.13 -7.58
C ALA A 4 10.73 1.37 -6.56
N VAL A 5 11.35 0.53 -5.73
CA VAL A 5 10.66 -0.26 -4.71
C VAL A 5 10.24 0.62 -3.53
N GLY A 6 11.13 1.50 -3.06
CA GLY A 6 10.80 2.47 -2.01
C GLY A 6 9.67 3.42 -2.43
N ALA A 7 9.60 3.78 -3.72
CA ALA A 7 8.53 4.63 -4.26
C ALA A 7 7.15 3.95 -4.32
N ASN A 8 7.10 2.62 -4.31
CA ASN A 8 5.86 1.85 -4.31
C ASN A 8 5.48 1.34 -2.90
N LYS A 9 6.29 1.62 -1.88
CA LYS A 9 5.99 1.18 -0.52
C LYS A 9 5.00 2.14 0.10
N HIS A 10 3.76 1.69 0.24
CA HIS A 10 2.71 2.43 0.92
C HIS A 10 2.83 2.23 2.44
N ASP A 11 2.60 3.29 3.21
CA ASP A 11 2.31 3.18 4.64
C ASP A 11 0.77 3.20 4.82
N PRO A 12 0.10 2.04 4.74
CA PRO A 12 -1.34 1.96 4.88
C PRO A 12 -1.84 2.37 6.28
N LEU A 13 -0.94 2.52 7.26
CA LEU A 13 -1.29 2.91 8.63
C LEU A 13 -1.15 4.42 8.88
N ALA A 14 -0.45 5.14 8.00
CA ALA A 14 -0.35 6.59 8.07
C ALA A 14 -1.76 7.20 7.97
N HIS A 15 -2.20 7.85 9.04
CA HIS A 15 -3.54 8.44 9.13
C HIS A 15 -4.71 7.47 9.00
N ALA A 16 -4.54 6.20 9.38
CA ALA A 16 -5.61 5.19 9.39
C ALA A 16 -6.79 5.50 10.35
N ASP A 17 -6.75 6.65 11.02
CA ASP A 17 -7.83 7.18 11.86
C ASP A 17 -8.73 8.16 11.11
N LYS A 18 -8.28 8.68 9.95
CA LYS A 18 -9.02 9.67 9.18
C LYS A 18 -10.11 9.00 8.33
N ARG A 19 -11.16 9.76 8.05
CA ARG A 19 -12.29 9.33 7.21
C ARG A 19 -11.89 9.06 5.76
N ASP A 20 -10.94 9.83 5.23
CA ASP A 20 -10.38 9.68 3.88
C ASP A 20 -9.29 8.59 3.76
N SER A 21 -9.15 7.72 4.76
CA SER A 21 -8.16 6.63 4.77
C SER A 21 -8.77 5.28 4.35
N GLY A 22 -7.92 4.26 4.17
CA GLY A 22 -8.35 2.90 3.83
C GLY A 22 -9.21 2.22 4.91
N THR A 23 -9.24 2.73 6.15
CA THR A 23 -10.15 2.24 7.19
C THR A 23 -11.50 2.94 7.17
N GLY A 24 -11.67 4.03 6.42
CA GLY A 24 -12.85 4.90 6.48
C GLY A 24 -13.01 5.65 7.82
N GLY A 25 -11.96 5.65 8.66
CA GLY A 25 -11.99 6.16 10.03
C GLY A 25 -12.73 5.24 11.02
N PHE A 26 -13.06 4.01 10.63
CA PHE A 26 -13.62 3.01 11.54
C PHE A 26 -12.52 2.43 12.43
N ALA A 27 -12.86 2.19 13.71
CA ALA A 27 -11.92 1.65 14.69
C ALA A 27 -11.86 0.12 14.63
N LEU A 28 -13.01 -0.54 14.46
CA LEU A 28 -13.13 -1.99 14.40
C LEU A 28 -13.95 -2.41 13.17
N MET A 29 -13.61 -3.58 12.65
CA MET A 29 -14.41 -4.34 11.70
C MET A 29 -14.87 -5.62 12.38
N GLY A 30 -16.14 -5.94 12.27
CA GLY A 30 -16.75 -7.12 12.85
C GLY A 30 -17.36 -8.02 11.79
N GLU A 31 -17.28 -9.33 12.01
CA GLU A 31 -18.04 -10.32 11.26
C GLU A 31 -18.79 -11.22 12.24
N SER A 32 -20.03 -11.59 11.92
CA SER A 32 -20.81 -12.56 12.70
C SER A 32 -21.06 -13.83 11.90
N THR A 33 -21.12 -14.94 12.62
CA THR A 33 -21.38 -16.27 12.03
C THR A 33 -22.83 -16.37 11.57
N ILE A 34 -23.75 -15.76 12.31
CA ILE A 34 -25.19 -15.69 11.99
C ILE A 34 -25.64 -14.23 11.81
N GLY A 35 -26.68 -14.02 11.01
CA GLY A 35 -27.23 -12.70 10.75
C GLY A 35 -27.92 -12.08 11.97
N ILE A 36 -27.55 -10.85 12.30
CA ILE A 36 -28.22 -10.04 13.33
C ILE A 36 -29.34 -9.25 12.68
N LEU A 37 -30.59 -9.52 13.04
CA LEU A 37 -31.77 -8.91 12.40
C LEU A 37 -32.02 -7.46 12.82
N ASN A 38 -31.62 -7.11 14.03
CA ASN A 38 -31.91 -5.83 14.64
C ASN A 38 -30.78 -4.82 14.37
N ASP A 39 -31.15 -3.54 14.28
CA ASP A 39 -30.20 -2.45 14.13
C ASP A 39 -29.41 -2.27 15.45
N LEU A 40 -28.09 -2.46 15.39
CA LEU A 40 -27.15 -2.26 16.50
C LEU A 40 -27.11 -0.81 17.03
N ASN A 41 -27.59 0.17 16.27
CA ASN A 41 -27.72 1.55 16.74
C ASN A 41 -29.03 1.79 17.52
N SER A 42 -29.94 0.82 17.54
CA SER A 42 -31.21 0.95 18.26
C SER A 42 -31.02 0.80 19.77
N LYS A 43 -31.34 1.86 20.53
CA LYS A 43 -31.23 1.85 22.00
C LYS A 43 -32.03 0.74 22.67
N SER A 44 -33.22 0.43 22.16
CA SER A 44 -34.07 -0.62 22.74
C SER A 44 -33.46 -2.00 22.56
N TRP A 45 -32.80 -2.23 21.42
CA TRP A 45 -32.12 -3.50 21.18
C TRP A 45 -30.81 -3.59 21.95
N GLN A 46 -30.02 -2.51 22.00
CA GLN A 46 -28.82 -2.42 22.82
C GLN A 46 -29.12 -2.78 24.29
N GLN A 47 -30.25 -2.34 24.85
CA GLN A 47 -30.69 -2.74 26.19
C GLN A 47 -30.94 -4.25 26.31
N SER A 48 -31.63 -4.84 25.32
CA SER A 48 -31.93 -6.28 25.32
C SER A 48 -30.68 -7.18 25.30
N VAL A 49 -29.57 -6.69 24.76
CA VAL A 49 -28.28 -7.40 24.70
C VAL A 49 -27.26 -6.93 25.75
N GLY A 50 -27.68 -6.12 26.73
CA GLY A 50 -26.82 -5.68 27.84
C GLY A 50 -25.78 -4.63 27.46
N LEU A 51 -26.03 -3.83 26.42
CA LEU A 51 -25.12 -2.81 25.89
C LEU A 51 -25.32 -1.40 26.50
N GLU A 52 -26.07 -1.28 27.60
CA GLU A 52 -26.66 -0.04 28.15
C GLU A 52 -25.70 1.12 28.49
N ASN A 53 -24.45 0.86 28.88
CA ASN A 53 -23.51 1.88 29.37
C ASN A 53 -22.25 2.01 28.50
N ASN A 54 -21.80 3.22 28.14
CA ASN A 54 -20.55 3.51 27.42
C ASN A 54 -20.51 3.18 25.91
N LEU A 55 -21.64 3.27 25.20
CA LEU A 55 -21.67 3.23 23.73
C LEU A 55 -22.33 4.48 23.11
N GLU A 56 -22.50 5.55 23.89
CA GLU A 56 -23.15 6.78 23.38
C GLU A 56 -22.38 7.41 22.21
N ASP A 57 -21.04 7.31 22.25
CA ASP A 57 -20.14 7.78 21.19
C ASP A 57 -19.78 6.68 20.17
N VAL A 58 -20.44 5.52 20.22
CA VAL A 58 -20.17 4.41 19.30
C VAL A 58 -21.30 4.26 18.31
N GLN A 59 -20.94 4.23 17.03
CA GLN A 59 -21.89 4.08 15.93
C GLN A 59 -21.52 2.88 15.06
N PHE A 60 -22.52 2.24 14.49
CA PHE A 60 -22.36 1.02 13.71
C PHE A 60 -22.86 1.22 12.29
N VAL A 61 -22.02 0.90 11.30
CA VAL A 61 -22.48 0.66 9.94
C VAL A 61 -22.61 -0.84 9.76
N GLN A 62 -23.82 -1.28 9.43
CA GLN A 62 -24.16 -2.69 9.32
C GLN A 62 -24.31 -3.05 7.86
N LEU A 63 -23.69 -4.16 7.48
CA LEU A 63 -23.67 -4.65 6.11
C LEU A 63 -24.27 -6.05 6.05
N ARG A 64 -25.15 -6.23 5.07
CA ARG A 64 -25.61 -7.54 4.64
C ARG A 64 -24.54 -8.18 3.81
N VAL A 65 -24.46 -9.49 3.87
CA VAL A 65 -23.42 -10.26 3.22
C VAL A 65 -24.07 -11.34 2.37
N ARG A 66 -23.68 -11.40 1.09
CA ARG A 66 -23.85 -12.60 0.28
C ARG A 66 -22.47 -13.17 0.00
N ASP A 67 -22.25 -14.39 0.46
CA ASP A 67 -20.98 -15.08 0.25
C ASP A 67 -20.75 -15.31 -1.26
N GLY A 68 -19.49 -15.18 -1.67
CA GLY A 68 -19.03 -15.29 -3.04
C GLY A 68 -17.59 -15.81 -3.08
N ASP A 69 -16.96 -15.74 -4.25
CA ASP A 69 -15.54 -16.04 -4.42
C ASP A 69 -14.69 -15.05 -3.62
N ASP A 70 -13.61 -15.52 -2.99
CA ASP A 70 -12.63 -14.65 -2.34
C ASP A 70 -11.90 -13.83 -3.42
N ALA A 71 -12.19 -12.53 -3.50
CA ALA A 71 -11.54 -11.60 -4.43
C ALA A 71 -10.46 -10.74 -3.76
N SER A 72 -9.95 -11.16 -2.60
CA SER A 72 -8.82 -10.49 -1.97
C SER A 72 -7.52 -10.71 -2.76
N CYS A 73 -6.53 -9.82 -2.59
CA CYS A 73 -5.20 -10.00 -3.21
C CYS A 73 -4.44 -11.24 -2.69
N LEU A 74 -4.99 -11.95 -1.69
CA LEU A 74 -4.44 -13.19 -1.16
C LEU A 74 -4.85 -14.41 -2.00
N ASN A 75 -5.92 -14.29 -2.81
CA ASN A 75 -6.36 -15.38 -3.66
C ASN A 75 -5.56 -15.40 -4.98
N LEU A 76 -4.86 -16.52 -5.21
CA LEU A 76 -4.09 -16.76 -6.44
C LEU A 76 -4.99 -17.08 -7.65
N ASN A 77 -6.23 -17.52 -7.41
CA ASN A 77 -7.22 -17.76 -8.44
C ASN A 77 -8.00 -16.48 -8.75
N ARG A 78 -8.29 -16.23 -10.03
CA ARG A 78 -9.10 -15.08 -10.44
C ARG A 78 -10.55 -15.27 -10.03
N ALA A 79 -10.99 -14.56 -8.98
CA ALA A 79 -12.37 -14.51 -8.55
C ALA A 79 -13.28 -14.08 -9.71
N GLN A 80 -14.36 -14.80 -9.95
CA GLN A 80 -15.34 -14.43 -10.97
C GLN A 80 -16.49 -13.65 -10.33
N LYS A 81 -16.88 -14.01 -9.10
CA LYS A 81 -18.00 -13.41 -8.38
C LYS A 81 -17.61 -13.10 -6.93
N PRO A 82 -16.96 -11.94 -6.68
CA PRO A 82 -16.67 -11.46 -5.33
C PRO A 82 -17.87 -11.50 -4.38
N ARG A 83 -17.59 -11.52 -3.08
CA ARG A 83 -18.61 -11.32 -2.03
C ARG A 83 -19.35 -9.99 -2.26
N LEU A 84 -20.67 -10.02 -2.13
CA LEU A 84 -21.51 -8.82 -2.23
C LEU A 84 -21.87 -8.32 -0.83
N LEU A 85 -21.73 -7.01 -0.64
CA LEU A 85 -22.11 -6.32 0.59
C LEU A 85 -23.26 -5.37 0.31
N GLY A 86 -24.34 -5.50 1.06
CA GLY A 86 -25.47 -4.56 1.03
C GLY A 86 -25.33 -3.54 2.15
N VAL A 87 -25.28 -2.25 1.82
CA VAL A 87 -25.17 -1.17 2.81
C VAL A 87 -26.16 -0.05 2.51
N ARG A 88 -26.61 0.67 3.55
CA ARG A 88 -27.35 1.93 3.38
C ARG A 88 -26.37 3.03 2.97
N PRO A 89 -26.45 3.60 1.75
CA PRO A 89 -25.46 4.57 1.29
C PRO A 89 -25.35 5.81 2.19
N SER A 90 -26.47 6.23 2.78
CA SER A 90 -26.53 7.36 3.71
C SER A 90 -25.66 7.20 4.96
N GLU A 91 -25.45 5.96 5.44
CA GLU A 91 -24.61 5.68 6.62
C GLU A 91 -23.13 5.98 6.34
N LEU A 92 -22.66 5.65 5.14
CA LEU A 92 -21.27 5.93 4.74
C LEU A 92 -21.11 7.38 4.30
N GLN A 93 -22.10 7.95 3.59
CA GLN A 93 -22.08 9.34 3.13
C GLN A 93 -22.03 10.33 4.29
N THR A 94 -22.83 10.14 5.34
CA THR A 94 -22.90 11.07 6.48
C THR A 94 -21.56 11.14 7.24
N ARG A 95 -20.75 10.09 7.13
CA ARG A 95 -19.44 9.98 7.79
C ARG A 95 -18.28 10.40 6.90
N ASP A 96 -18.55 10.75 5.64
CA ASP A 96 -17.53 11.03 4.61
C ASP A 96 -16.48 9.90 4.54
N ALA A 97 -16.97 8.66 4.67
CA ALA A 97 -16.12 7.50 4.89
C ALA A 97 -15.51 7.00 3.58
N PHE A 98 -14.22 6.70 3.63
CA PHE A 98 -13.36 6.20 2.55
C PHE A 98 -13.10 7.23 1.46
N LYS A 99 -11.94 7.11 0.82
CA LYS A 99 -11.52 7.97 -0.29
C LYS A 99 -11.83 7.34 -1.63
N PHE A 100 -12.54 8.08 -2.49
CA PHE A 100 -12.76 7.69 -3.88
C PHE A 100 -11.54 8.08 -4.75
N THR A 101 -11.12 7.13 -5.60
CA THR A 101 -10.01 7.32 -6.54
C THR A 101 -10.52 7.55 -7.96
N LYS A 102 -11.64 6.90 -8.33
CA LYS A 102 -12.27 7.05 -9.65
C LYS A 102 -13.77 6.83 -9.55
N ILE A 103 -14.53 7.56 -10.36
CA ILE A 103 -15.98 7.41 -10.50
C ILE A 103 -16.35 7.30 -11.99
N ILE A 104 -17.57 6.87 -12.28
CA ILE A 104 -18.10 6.76 -13.65
C ILE A 104 -18.16 8.14 -14.33
N GLU A 105 -17.93 8.16 -15.65
CA GLU A 105 -18.01 9.39 -16.43
C GLU A 105 -19.41 10.00 -16.36
N GLY A 106 -19.48 11.31 -16.11
CA GLY A 106 -20.74 12.06 -16.00
C GLY A 106 -21.31 12.19 -14.59
N ALA A 107 -20.68 11.57 -13.57
CA ALA A 107 -21.00 11.79 -12.17
C ALA A 107 -20.06 12.82 -11.52
N ASP A 108 -20.52 13.52 -10.47
CA ASP A 108 -19.68 14.41 -9.65
C ASP A 108 -19.02 13.61 -8.52
N LEU A 109 -17.77 13.92 -8.20
CA LEU A 109 -17.04 13.39 -7.04
C LEU A 109 -17.71 13.76 -5.71
N LYS A 110 -18.67 14.69 -5.70
CA LYS A 110 -19.47 15.00 -4.51
C LYS A 110 -20.59 13.98 -4.25
N ASP A 111 -20.91 13.12 -5.21
CA ASP A 111 -21.96 12.12 -5.10
C ASP A 111 -21.44 10.75 -4.61
N ASP A 112 -20.29 10.72 -3.93
CA ASP A 112 -19.53 9.57 -3.42
C ASP A 112 -20.32 8.25 -3.28
N TRP A 113 -21.10 8.10 -2.21
CA TRP A 113 -21.88 6.89 -1.93
C TRP A 113 -23.26 6.90 -2.58
N ASN A 114 -23.76 8.08 -2.95
CA ASN A 114 -25.04 8.22 -3.65
C ASN A 114 -25.02 7.59 -5.05
N LEU A 115 -23.84 7.33 -5.63
CA LEU A 115 -23.67 6.53 -6.85
C LEU A 115 -24.35 5.15 -6.78
N LEU A 116 -24.48 4.56 -5.60
CA LEU A 116 -25.17 3.28 -5.41
C LEU A 116 -26.69 3.36 -5.64
N ASN A 117 -27.26 4.56 -5.71
CA ASN A 117 -28.67 4.78 -6.00
C ASN A 117 -28.90 5.19 -7.47
N MET A 118 -27.85 5.22 -8.30
CA MET A 118 -27.95 5.59 -9.70
C MET A 118 -28.74 4.55 -10.49
N ASP A 119 -29.70 5.01 -11.30
CA ASP A 119 -30.39 4.15 -12.26
C ASP A 119 -29.43 3.79 -13.41
N CYS A 120 -29.05 2.52 -13.48
CA CYS A 120 -28.17 1.97 -14.51
C CYS A 120 -28.91 1.21 -15.62
N GLY A 121 -30.25 1.22 -15.58
CA GLY A 121 -31.14 0.47 -16.48
C GLY A 121 -31.67 -0.82 -15.87
N THR A 122 -32.53 -1.51 -16.62
CA THR A 122 -33.23 -2.72 -16.15
C THR A 122 -32.25 -3.85 -15.81
N ASP A 123 -32.41 -4.42 -14.60
CA ASP A 123 -31.58 -5.50 -14.06
C ASP A 123 -30.08 -5.18 -14.00
N VAL A 124 -29.72 -3.90 -13.88
CA VAL A 124 -28.34 -3.44 -13.66
C VAL A 124 -28.24 -2.72 -12.31
N VAL A 125 -27.40 -3.22 -11.42
CA VAL A 125 -27.17 -2.67 -10.08
C VAL A 125 -25.84 -1.93 -10.05
N PRO A 126 -25.79 -0.66 -9.64
CA PRO A 126 -24.51 0.03 -9.40
C PRO A 126 -23.77 -0.60 -8.22
N ALA A 127 -22.46 -0.82 -8.38
CA ALA A 127 -21.59 -1.25 -7.30
C ALA A 127 -20.31 -0.42 -7.22
N ILE A 128 -19.79 -0.37 -6.00
CA ILE A 128 -18.50 0.22 -5.67
C ILE A 128 -17.59 -0.87 -5.13
N GLY A 129 -16.35 -0.90 -5.59
CA GLY A 129 -15.30 -1.75 -5.06
C GLY A 129 -14.05 -0.92 -4.79
N ASP A 130 -13.04 -1.50 -4.14
CA ASP A 130 -11.76 -0.83 -3.99
C ASP A 130 -10.83 -1.07 -5.20
N TYR A 131 -9.80 -0.23 -5.30
CA TYR A 131 -8.83 -0.26 -6.39
C TYR A 131 -8.19 -1.65 -6.55
N PRO A 132 -7.70 -2.33 -5.49
CA PRO A 132 -7.13 -3.65 -5.64
C PRO A 132 -8.13 -4.70 -6.14
N THR A 133 -9.37 -4.69 -5.65
CA THR A 133 -10.39 -5.67 -6.05
C THR A 133 -10.78 -5.50 -7.51
N ILE A 134 -11.08 -4.27 -7.93
CA ILE A 134 -11.50 -4.00 -9.32
C ILE A 134 -10.34 -4.24 -10.30
N THR A 135 -9.17 -3.69 -10.01
CA THR A 135 -8.05 -3.68 -10.96
C THR A 135 -7.35 -5.03 -11.03
N TRP A 136 -7.02 -5.63 -9.88
CA TRP A 136 -6.14 -6.80 -9.83
C TRP A 136 -6.90 -8.11 -9.69
N ALA A 137 -7.90 -8.18 -8.80
CA ALA A 137 -8.66 -9.41 -8.60
C ALA A 137 -9.63 -9.66 -9.76
N LEU A 138 -10.34 -8.63 -10.21
CA LEU A 138 -11.32 -8.73 -11.31
C LEU A 138 -10.72 -8.47 -12.69
N GLY A 139 -9.65 -7.66 -12.79
CA GLY A 139 -9.12 -7.23 -14.08
C GLY A 139 -10.10 -6.35 -14.86
N LYS A 140 -10.88 -5.54 -14.15
CA LYS A 140 -11.95 -4.70 -14.69
C LYS A 140 -11.63 -3.22 -14.50
N SER A 141 -12.41 -2.37 -15.16
CA SER A 141 -12.38 -0.92 -15.03
C SER A 141 -13.75 -0.38 -14.62
N ILE A 142 -13.78 0.88 -14.15
CA ILE A 142 -15.04 1.60 -13.97
C ILE A 142 -15.84 1.62 -15.29
N GLY A 143 -17.14 1.36 -15.18
CA GLY A 143 -18.06 1.19 -16.31
C GLY A 143 -18.27 -0.27 -16.73
N ASP A 144 -17.37 -1.17 -16.38
CA ASP A 144 -17.53 -2.59 -16.68
C ASP A 144 -18.66 -3.23 -15.86
N GLU A 145 -19.21 -4.29 -16.43
CA GLU A 145 -20.28 -5.07 -15.80
C GLU A 145 -19.82 -6.50 -15.44
N LEU A 146 -20.42 -7.04 -14.38
CA LEU A 146 -20.30 -8.42 -13.94
C LEU A 146 -21.67 -9.07 -13.87
N GLU A 147 -21.77 -10.32 -14.31
CA GLU A 147 -23.01 -11.09 -14.23
C GLU A 147 -23.13 -11.83 -12.89
N TYR A 148 -24.26 -11.64 -12.22
CA TYR A 148 -24.65 -12.34 -11.00
C TYR A 148 -25.98 -13.05 -11.21
N ILE A 149 -26.26 -13.99 -10.30
CA ILE A 149 -27.52 -14.75 -10.29
C ILE A 149 -28.17 -14.44 -8.94
N ASP A 150 -29.42 -14.01 -8.97
CA ASP A 150 -30.21 -13.78 -7.77
C ASP A 150 -30.61 -15.13 -7.12
N GLN A 151 -31.24 -15.09 -5.95
CA GLN A 151 -31.63 -16.34 -5.28
C GLN A 151 -32.70 -17.14 -6.04
N ASN A 152 -33.43 -16.51 -6.97
CA ASN A 152 -34.50 -17.12 -7.77
C ASN A 152 -33.96 -17.68 -9.10
N GLY A 153 -32.65 -17.61 -9.33
CA GLY A 153 -32.00 -18.07 -10.56
C GLY A 153 -32.05 -17.07 -11.72
N ARG A 154 -32.49 -15.82 -11.50
CA ARG A 154 -32.50 -14.78 -12.52
C ARG A 154 -31.13 -14.12 -12.62
N THR A 155 -30.66 -13.94 -13.84
CA THR A 155 -29.41 -13.23 -14.11
C THR A 155 -29.62 -11.73 -14.00
N PHE A 156 -28.72 -11.04 -13.31
CA PHE A 156 -28.65 -9.59 -13.27
C PHE A 156 -27.21 -9.14 -13.41
N ARG A 157 -27.00 -7.87 -13.75
CA ARG A 157 -25.66 -7.31 -13.94
C ARG A 157 -25.34 -6.33 -12.84
N ILE A 158 -24.07 -6.29 -12.46
CA ILE A 158 -23.53 -5.31 -11.54
C ILE A 158 -22.59 -4.42 -12.33
N ARG A 159 -22.84 -3.11 -12.36
CA ARG A 159 -21.99 -2.12 -13.04
C ARG A 159 -21.09 -1.43 -12.03
N LEU A 160 -19.79 -1.39 -12.31
CA LEU A 160 -18.82 -0.71 -11.45
C LEU A 160 -18.90 0.80 -11.66
N VAL A 161 -19.47 1.52 -10.70
CA VAL A 161 -19.70 2.98 -10.81
C VAL A 161 -18.70 3.82 -10.02
N GLY A 162 -18.01 3.22 -9.06
CA GLY A 162 -17.01 3.89 -8.23
C GLY A 162 -15.91 2.96 -7.75
N MET A 163 -14.75 3.54 -7.51
CA MET A 163 -13.54 2.86 -7.06
C MET A 163 -12.96 3.59 -5.86
N LEU A 164 -12.92 2.90 -4.72
CA LEU A 164 -12.27 3.38 -3.50
C LEU A 164 -10.75 3.21 -3.63
N ALA A 165 -9.99 3.99 -2.85
CA ALA A 165 -8.60 3.66 -2.55
C ALA A 165 -8.53 2.31 -1.81
N SER A 166 -7.33 1.70 -1.73
CA SER A 166 -7.13 0.43 -1.00
C SER A 166 -7.70 0.51 0.42
N SER A 167 -8.59 -0.43 0.76
CA SER A 167 -9.41 -0.32 1.98
C SER A 167 -9.59 -1.63 2.73
N ILE A 168 -10.17 -1.56 3.93
CA ILE A 168 -10.58 -2.75 4.70
C ILE A 168 -11.71 -3.56 4.04
N LEU A 169 -12.36 -2.98 3.02
CA LEU A 169 -13.44 -3.63 2.26
C LEU A 169 -12.92 -4.43 1.07
N GLN A 170 -11.59 -4.59 0.95
CA GLN A 170 -10.96 -5.38 -0.11
C GLN A 170 -11.54 -6.80 -0.22
N GLY A 171 -11.75 -7.23 -1.46
CA GLY A 171 -12.35 -8.52 -1.81
C GLY A 171 -13.88 -8.50 -1.92
N ASN A 172 -14.51 -7.34 -1.75
CA ASN A 172 -15.97 -7.19 -1.78
C ASN A 172 -16.42 -6.16 -2.82
N LEU A 173 -17.63 -6.34 -3.33
CA LEU A 173 -18.37 -5.31 -4.06
C LEU A 173 -19.56 -4.84 -3.23
N ILE A 174 -19.74 -3.53 -3.14
CA ILE A 174 -20.74 -2.88 -2.30
C ILE A 174 -21.89 -2.42 -3.19
N ILE A 175 -23.12 -2.76 -2.81
CA ILE A 175 -24.36 -2.35 -3.45
C ILE A 175 -25.31 -1.73 -2.41
N ALA A 176 -26.32 -1.00 -2.89
CA ALA A 176 -27.37 -0.48 -2.02
C ALA A 176 -28.13 -1.63 -1.31
N GLU A 177 -28.43 -1.44 -0.03
CA GLU A 177 -29.10 -2.46 0.79
C GLU A 177 -30.47 -2.87 0.21
N ASP A 178 -31.25 -1.94 -0.33
CA ASP A 178 -32.56 -2.24 -0.88
C ASP A 178 -32.45 -3.12 -2.15
N GLU A 179 -31.47 -2.87 -3.01
CA GLU A 179 -31.16 -3.71 -4.16
C GLU A 179 -30.66 -5.11 -3.75
N PHE A 180 -29.93 -5.19 -2.64
CA PHE A 180 -29.48 -6.46 -2.04
C PHE A 180 -30.69 -7.27 -1.54
N ILE A 181 -31.57 -6.67 -0.74
CA ILE A 181 -32.76 -7.33 -0.17
C ILE A 181 -33.71 -7.79 -1.28
N LYS A 182 -33.89 -7.00 -2.35
CA LYS A 182 -34.74 -7.39 -3.49
C LYS A 182 -34.27 -8.69 -4.16
N ARG A 183 -32.96 -8.94 -4.22
CA ARG A 183 -32.35 -10.08 -4.95
C ARG A 183 -31.99 -11.26 -4.08
N PHE A 184 -31.73 -11.02 -2.80
CA PHE A 184 -31.33 -12.04 -1.84
C PHE A 184 -32.16 -11.96 -0.53
N PRO A 185 -33.50 -12.01 -0.57
CA PRO A 185 -34.30 -11.91 0.66
C PRO A 185 -34.15 -13.11 1.61
N SER A 186 -33.46 -14.18 1.22
CA SER A 186 -33.08 -15.28 2.14
C SER A 186 -31.82 -14.99 2.97
N GLU A 187 -31.03 -13.98 2.59
CA GLU A 187 -29.89 -13.50 3.38
C GLU A 187 -30.40 -12.56 4.48
N ASP A 188 -30.85 -13.19 5.56
CA ASP A 188 -31.44 -12.51 6.70
C ASP A 188 -30.36 -11.90 7.62
N GLY A 189 -30.63 -10.66 8.05
CA GLY A 189 -29.81 -9.93 9.01
C GLY A 189 -28.48 -9.41 8.47
N TYR A 190 -27.75 -8.77 9.38
CA TYR A 190 -26.43 -8.19 9.15
C TYR A 190 -25.35 -9.15 9.63
N ARG A 191 -24.30 -9.33 8.82
CA ARG A 191 -23.19 -10.24 9.13
C ARG A 191 -21.84 -9.54 9.18
N MET A 192 -21.76 -8.31 8.72
CA MET A 192 -20.54 -7.50 8.76
C MET A 192 -20.85 -6.13 9.37
N PHE A 193 -19.91 -5.63 10.16
CA PHE A 193 -20.08 -4.44 10.98
C PHE A 193 -18.84 -3.56 10.90
N LEU A 194 -19.02 -2.27 10.65
CA LEU A 194 -17.98 -1.27 10.81
C LEU A 194 -18.32 -0.46 12.06
N VAL A 195 -17.42 -0.46 13.04
CA VAL A 195 -17.61 0.20 14.33
C VAL A 195 -16.81 1.48 14.35
N ASP A 196 -17.54 2.59 14.46
CA ASP A 196 -17.00 3.92 14.63
C ASP A 196 -16.95 4.21 16.13
N ALA A 197 -15.74 4.28 16.68
CA ALA A 197 -15.52 4.47 18.11
C ALA A 197 -14.27 5.33 18.35
N PRO A 198 -14.22 6.11 19.44
CA PRO A 198 -13.01 6.83 19.83
C PRO A 198 -11.83 5.88 20.03
N VAL A 199 -10.65 6.29 19.57
CA VAL A 199 -9.42 5.46 19.59
C VAL A 199 -9.13 4.92 21.00
N ASP A 200 -9.30 5.75 22.02
CA ASP A 200 -9.03 5.41 23.43
C ASP A 200 -9.98 4.36 24.00
N MET A 201 -11.15 4.16 23.39
CA MET A 201 -12.17 3.21 23.85
C MET A 201 -12.20 1.91 23.04
N THR A 202 -11.42 1.82 21.96
CA THR A 202 -11.48 0.71 20.99
C THR A 202 -11.41 -0.68 21.66
N GLU A 203 -10.46 -0.89 22.58
CA GLU A 203 -10.29 -2.20 23.23
C GLU A 203 -11.43 -2.53 24.20
N ALA A 204 -11.92 -1.54 24.94
CA ALA A 204 -13.04 -1.71 25.87
C ALA A 204 -14.34 -2.01 25.09
N VAL A 205 -14.58 -1.29 24.01
CA VAL A 205 -15.73 -1.49 23.10
C VAL A 205 -15.66 -2.88 22.47
N ALA A 206 -14.49 -3.28 21.96
CA ALA A 206 -14.30 -4.62 21.38
C ALA A 206 -14.64 -5.73 22.38
N LYS A 207 -14.04 -5.69 23.59
CA LYS A 207 -14.30 -6.69 24.64
C LYS A 207 -15.78 -6.76 25.02
N LYS A 208 -16.45 -5.60 25.15
CA LYS A 208 -17.86 -5.53 25.51
C LYS A 208 -18.76 -6.12 24.42
N LEU A 209 -18.52 -5.75 23.16
CA LEU A 209 -19.30 -6.25 22.03
C LEU A 209 -19.09 -7.75 21.81
N THR A 210 -17.86 -8.24 21.90
CA THR A 210 -17.57 -9.69 21.82
C THR A 210 -18.26 -10.47 22.93
N PHE A 211 -18.39 -9.89 24.13
CA PHE A 211 -19.12 -10.53 25.22
C PHE A 211 -20.65 -10.51 24.97
N ALA A 212 -21.21 -9.35 24.66
CA ALA A 212 -22.65 -9.16 24.48
C ALA A 212 -23.23 -9.92 23.27
N LEU A 213 -22.44 -10.05 22.20
CA LEU A 213 -22.87 -10.67 20.94
C LEU A 213 -22.21 -12.04 20.71
N ARG A 214 -21.75 -12.69 21.78
CA ARG A 214 -21.12 -14.01 21.73
C ARG A 214 -22.04 -15.06 21.10
N ASP A 215 -23.33 -15.00 21.40
CA ASP A 215 -24.33 -15.95 20.89
C ASP A 215 -24.53 -15.83 19.37
N PHE A 216 -24.17 -14.68 18.79
CA PHE A 216 -24.16 -14.46 17.33
C PHE A 216 -22.82 -14.84 16.68
N GLY A 217 -21.83 -15.24 17.49
CA GLY A 217 -20.48 -15.56 17.04
C GLY A 217 -19.79 -14.37 16.40
N ILE A 218 -19.89 -13.17 17.01
CA ILE A 218 -19.19 -11.99 16.51
C ILE A 218 -17.68 -12.09 16.77
N GLU A 219 -16.90 -11.78 15.74
CA GLU A 219 -15.47 -11.58 15.82
C GLU A 219 -15.15 -10.13 15.45
N LEU A 220 -14.40 -9.43 16.29
CA LEU A 220 -14.03 -8.03 16.08
C LEU A 220 -12.52 -7.91 15.90
N THR A 221 -12.12 -7.31 14.80
CA THR A 221 -10.73 -7.04 14.45
C THR A 221 -10.51 -5.53 14.35
N PRO A 222 -9.42 -4.97 14.91
CA PRO A 222 -9.07 -3.58 14.67
C PRO A 222 -8.92 -3.29 13.18
N ALA A 223 -9.58 -2.24 12.69
CA ALA A 223 -9.59 -1.89 11.27
C ALA A 223 -8.17 -1.66 10.73
N LYS A 224 -7.30 -1.07 11.56
CA LYS A 224 -5.86 -0.91 11.28
C LYS A 224 -5.16 -2.25 11.02
N ASN A 225 -5.44 -3.27 11.84
CA ASN A 225 -4.84 -4.59 11.68
C ASN A 225 -5.34 -5.26 10.40
N ARG A 226 -6.64 -5.10 10.08
CA ARG A 226 -7.21 -5.61 8.84
C ARG A 226 -6.58 -4.97 7.61
N LEU A 227 -6.45 -3.65 7.61
CA LEU A 227 -5.80 -2.90 6.53
C LEU A 227 -4.32 -3.27 6.39
N ALA A 228 -3.61 -3.39 7.52
CA ALA A 228 -2.22 -3.83 7.53
C ALA A 228 -2.03 -5.25 6.98
N ALA A 229 -2.97 -6.17 7.28
CA ALA A 229 -2.92 -7.54 6.77
C ALA A 229 -3.02 -7.59 5.23
N PHE A 230 -3.88 -6.77 4.63
CA PHE A 230 -3.97 -6.66 3.18
C PHE A 230 -2.73 -6.02 2.55
N GLY A 231 -2.18 -4.99 3.18
CA GLY A 231 -0.92 -4.38 2.74
C GLY A 231 0.34 -5.23 3.01
N ALA A 232 0.26 -6.23 3.89
CA ALA A 232 1.42 -7.03 4.31
C ALA A 232 2.00 -7.86 3.16
N VAL A 233 1.16 -8.41 2.28
CA VAL A 233 1.63 -9.23 1.15
C VAL A 233 2.37 -8.37 0.13
N GLU A 234 1.79 -7.23 -0.23
CA GLU A 234 2.44 -6.25 -1.12
C GLU A 234 3.76 -5.76 -0.53
N ASN A 235 3.75 -5.35 0.74
CA ASN A 235 4.94 -4.85 1.42
C ASN A 235 6.03 -5.90 1.60
N THR A 236 5.67 -7.18 1.79
CA THR A 236 6.64 -8.28 1.89
C THR A 236 7.32 -8.51 0.54
N TYR A 237 6.55 -8.53 -0.54
CA TYR A 237 7.07 -8.65 -1.89
C TYR A 237 8.03 -7.50 -2.25
N LEU A 238 7.62 -6.26 -1.96
CA LEU A 238 8.48 -5.09 -2.13
C LEU A 238 9.73 -5.19 -1.26
N SER A 239 9.63 -5.67 -0.02
CA SER A 239 10.78 -5.80 0.88
C SER A 239 11.84 -6.78 0.34
N ILE A 240 11.44 -7.87 -0.32
CA ILE A 240 12.37 -8.80 -0.98
C ILE A 240 13.16 -8.08 -2.09
N PHE A 241 12.48 -7.33 -2.96
CA PHE A 241 13.17 -6.57 -4.01
C PHE A 241 14.02 -5.43 -3.46
N GLN A 242 13.60 -4.80 -2.36
CA GLN A 242 14.42 -3.80 -1.68
C GLN A 242 15.70 -4.42 -1.15
N MET A 243 15.61 -5.61 -0.56
CA MET A 243 16.78 -6.36 -0.06
C MET A 243 17.71 -6.76 -1.22
N LEU A 244 17.18 -7.30 -2.32
CA LEU A 244 17.96 -7.59 -3.52
C LEU A 244 18.62 -6.33 -4.10
N GLY A 245 17.92 -5.20 -4.05
CA GLY A 245 18.44 -3.91 -4.50
C GLY A 245 19.55 -3.39 -3.60
N GLY A 246 19.40 -3.56 -2.29
CA GLY A 246 20.43 -3.26 -1.30
C GLY A 246 21.67 -4.12 -1.50
N LEU A 247 21.51 -5.43 -1.73
CA LEU A 247 22.61 -6.33 -2.07
C LEU A 247 23.33 -5.90 -3.35
N GLY A 248 22.59 -5.54 -4.39
CA GLY A 248 23.16 -5.00 -5.63
C GLY A 248 23.97 -3.72 -5.40
N LEU A 249 23.50 -2.85 -4.50
CA LEU A 249 24.19 -1.60 -4.13
C LEU A 249 25.48 -1.89 -3.33
N ILE A 250 25.46 -2.86 -2.41
CA ILE A 250 26.65 -3.31 -1.68
C ILE A 250 27.69 -3.88 -2.65
N LEU A 251 27.28 -4.81 -3.50
CA LEU A 251 28.16 -5.42 -4.51
C LEU A 251 28.71 -4.38 -5.48
N GLY A 252 27.88 -3.44 -5.94
CA GLY A 252 28.30 -2.34 -6.80
C GLY A 252 29.31 -1.40 -6.12
N SER A 253 29.12 -1.11 -4.83
CA SER A 253 30.04 -0.26 -4.05
C SER A 253 31.41 -0.93 -3.87
N ILE A 254 31.42 -2.24 -3.55
CA ILE A 254 32.65 -3.04 -3.47
C ILE A 254 33.33 -3.10 -4.85
N GLY A 255 32.56 -3.34 -5.90
CA GLY A 255 33.05 -3.37 -7.29
C GLY A 255 33.71 -2.07 -7.71
N LEU A 256 33.12 -0.92 -7.39
CA LEU A 256 33.72 0.40 -7.61
C LEU A 256 35.07 0.51 -6.89
N GLY A 257 35.12 0.12 -5.60
CA GLY A 257 36.36 0.10 -4.83
C GLY A 257 37.45 -0.78 -5.45
N LEU A 258 37.10 -1.97 -5.94
CA LEU A 258 38.02 -2.89 -6.61
C LEU A 258 38.53 -2.33 -7.95
N VAL A 259 37.66 -1.72 -8.76
CA VAL A 259 38.06 -1.09 -10.03
C VAL A 259 39.00 0.09 -9.78
N VAL A 260 38.69 0.94 -8.81
CA VAL A 260 39.55 2.06 -8.42
C VAL A 260 40.90 1.55 -7.91
N LEU A 261 40.89 0.56 -7.01
CA LEU A 261 42.12 -0.04 -6.50
C LEU A 261 42.98 -0.61 -7.63
N ARG A 262 42.38 -1.37 -8.56
CA ARG A 262 43.08 -1.94 -9.71
C ARG A 262 43.68 -0.84 -10.60
N ASN A 263 42.90 0.19 -10.92
CA ASN A 263 43.37 1.32 -11.73
C ASN A 263 44.58 2.02 -11.08
N MET A 264 44.55 2.21 -9.75
CA MET A 264 45.67 2.79 -9.03
C MET A 264 46.90 1.90 -8.97
N LEU A 265 46.73 0.58 -8.87
CA LEU A 265 47.85 -0.37 -8.90
C LEU A 265 48.53 -0.38 -10.26
N ASP A 266 47.75 -0.31 -11.34
CA ASP A 266 48.24 -0.22 -12.71
C ASP A 266 49.00 1.12 -12.94
N ARG A 267 48.56 2.21 -12.28
CA ARG A 267 49.19 3.55 -12.36
C ARG A 267 50.19 3.85 -11.24
N ARG A 268 50.65 2.82 -10.51
CA ARG A 268 51.52 3.01 -9.34
C ARG A 268 52.86 3.66 -9.67
N GLY A 269 53.40 3.41 -10.87
CA GLY A 269 54.63 4.05 -11.35
C GLY A 269 54.51 5.57 -11.50
N GLU A 270 53.40 6.05 -12.07
CA GLU A 270 53.10 7.49 -12.19
C GLU A 270 53.01 8.17 -10.81
N LEU A 271 52.31 7.53 -9.87
CA LEU A 271 52.14 8.04 -8.52
C LEU A 271 53.48 8.08 -7.74
N ALA A 272 54.35 7.08 -7.95
CA ALA A 272 55.68 7.05 -7.37
C ALA A 272 56.60 8.14 -7.95
N MET A 273 56.49 8.41 -9.26
CA MET A 273 57.22 9.52 -9.90
C MET A 273 56.79 10.88 -9.33
N LEU A 274 55.48 11.13 -9.19
CA LEU A 274 54.99 12.35 -8.57
C LEU A 274 55.49 12.50 -7.13
N GLN A 275 55.54 11.40 -6.37
CA GLN A 275 56.13 11.42 -5.02
C GLN A 275 57.63 11.73 -5.03
N ALA A 276 58.38 11.23 -6.01
CA ALA A 276 59.81 11.51 -6.18
C ALA A 276 60.10 12.98 -6.56
N VAL A 277 59.18 13.63 -7.29
CA VAL A 277 59.23 15.06 -7.63
C VAL A 277 58.87 15.96 -6.45
N GLY A 278 58.32 15.41 -5.36
CA GLY A 278 58.08 16.12 -4.09
C GLY A 278 56.61 16.26 -3.71
N PHE A 279 55.68 15.59 -4.39
CA PHE A 279 54.28 15.54 -3.96
C PHE A 279 54.14 14.71 -2.68
N ASP A 280 53.45 15.26 -1.69
CA ASP A 280 53.16 14.55 -0.45
C ASP A 280 51.98 13.58 -0.63
N LYS A 281 51.90 12.58 0.25
CA LYS A 281 50.87 11.53 0.18
C LYS A 281 49.45 12.07 0.34
N VAL A 282 49.27 13.22 1.00
CA VAL A 282 47.93 13.81 1.20
C VAL A 282 47.46 14.48 -0.09
N THR A 283 48.32 15.20 -0.80
CA THR A 283 47.99 15.80 -2.11
C THR A 283 47.68 14.72 -3.15
N LEU A 284 48.49 13.65 -3.21
CA LEU A 284 48.23 12.48 -4.08
C LEU A 284 46.88 11.83 -3.79
N LYS A 285 46.50 11.69 -2.51
CA LYS A 285 45.20 11.14 -2.12
C LYS A 285 44.03 12.04 -2.54
N HIS A 286 44.18 13.36 -2.44
CA HIS A 286 43.14 14.30 -2.89
C HIS A 286 42.99 14.28 -4.41
N LEU A 287 44.09 14.24 -5.17
CA LEU A 287 44.07 14.15 -6.63
C LEU A 287 43.23 12.95 -7.10
N VAL A 288 43.50 11.78 -6.54
CA VAL A 288 42.78 10.52 -6.84
C VAL A 288 41.31 10.59 -6.40
N LEU A 289 41.02 11.21 -5.25
CA LEU A 289 39.65 11.43 -4.79
C LEU A 289 38.86 12.35 -5.74
N TYR A 290 39.48 13.39 -6.30
CA TYR A 290 38.83 14.27 -7.28
C TYR A 290 38.60 13.57 -8.61
N GLU A 291 39.57 12.79 -9.09
CA GLU A 291 39.45 12.06 -10.36
C GLU A 291 38.31 11.03 -10.30
N HIS A 292 38.37 10.10 -9.34
CA HIS A 292 37.36 9.06 -9.23
C HIS A 292 36.05 9.57 -8.63
N GLY A 293 36.09 10.60 -7.77
CA GLY A 293 34.90 11.27 -7.26
C GLY A 293 34.13 11.98 -8.38
N GLY A 294 34.84 12.62 -9.32
CA GLY A 294 34.25 13.21 -10.52
C GLY A 294 33.58 12.17 -11.41
N LEU A 295 34.27 11.05 -11.69
CA LEU A 295 33.69 9.94 -12.46
C LEU A 295 32.45 9.34 -11.80
N MET A 296 32.49 9.16 -10.47
CA MET A 296 31.34 8.70 -9.69
C MET A 296 30.17 9.68 -9.78
N LEU A 297 30.44 10.99 -9.68
CA LEU A 297 29.40 12.02 -9.77
C LEU A 297 28.76 12.04 -11.15
N VAL A 298 29.55 11.93 -12.23
CA VAL A 298 29.02 11.79 -13.60
C VAL A 298 28.15 10.54 -13.72
N GLY A 299 28.60 9.41 -13.19
CA GLY A 299 27.81 8.18 -13.14
C GLY A 299 26.47 8.36 -12.41
N LEU A 300 26.46 9.07 -11.29
CA LEU A 300 25.25 9.37 -10.52
C LEU A 300 24.31 10.33 -11.28
N VAL A 301 24.85 11.37 -11.91
CA VAL A 301 24.10 12.33 -12.74
C VAL A 301 23.50 11.66 -13.98
N CYS A 302 24.16 10.66 -14.56
CA CYS A 302 23.58 9.88 -15.67
C CYS A 302 22.57 8.83 -15.18
N GLY A 303 22.82 8.23 -14.02
CA GLY A 303 21.97 7.17 -13.46
C GLY A 303 20.62 7.66 -12.93
N VAL A 304 20.57 8.85 -12.34
CA VAL A 304 19.31 9.42 -11.80
C VAL A 304 18.25 9.65 -12.89
N PRO A 305 18.55 10.33 -14.01
CA PRO A 305 17.61 10.47 -15.13
C PRO A 305 17.15 9.13 -15.70
N ALA A 306 18.06 8.17 -15.87
CA ALA A 306 17.71 6.83 -16.36
C ALA A 306 16.72 6.13 -15.41
N ALA A 307 16.92 6.26 -14.09
CA ALA A 307 15.99 5.73 -13.10
C ALA A 307 14.63 6.45 -13.12
N LEU A 308 14.61 7.78 -13.29
CA LEU A 308 13.37 8.56 -13.38
C LEU A 308 12.56 8.18 -14.62
N VAL A 309 13.21 7.98 -15.77
CA VAL A 309 12.55 7.52 -17.01
C VAL A 309 11.92 6.14 -16.79
N ALA A 310 12.62 5.23 -16.11
CA ALA A 310 12.10 3.89 -15.83
C ALA A 310 10.89 3.88 -14.88
N ILE A 311 10.84 4.79 -13.89
CA ILE A 311 9.76 4.87 -12.89
C ILE A 311 8.62 5.80 -13.37
N GLY A 312 8.83 6.57 -14.44
CA GLY A 312 7.87 7.55 -14.97
C GLY A 312 6.42 7.06 -15.12
N PRO A 313 6.14 5.84 -15.64
CA PRO A 313 4.77 5.33 -15.75
C PRO A 313 4.09 5.14 -14.39
N VAL A 314 4.83 4.71 -13.37
CA VAL A 314 4.34 4.48 -12.00
C VAL A 314 4.04 5.81 -11.30
N LEU A 315 4.84 6.84 -11.54
CA LEU A 315 4.58 8.18 -10.97
C LEU A 315 3.27 8.80 -11.48
N LYS A 316 2.73 8.30 -12.60
CA LYS A 316 1.49 8.79 -13.22
C LYS A 316 0.26 7.98 -12.82
N SER A 317 0.41 6.86 -12.10
CA SER A 317 -0.75 6.06 -11.69
C SER A 317 -1.49 6.73 -10.52
N PRO A 318 -2.85 6.72 -10.52
CA PRO A 318 -3.64 7.18 -9.38
C PRO A 318 -3.26 6.41 -8.11
N GLY A 319 -2.90 7.11 -7.04
CA GLY A 319 -2.53 6.51 -5.75
C GLY A 319 -1.02 6.45 -5.44
N ALA A 320 -0.15 6.92 -6.33
CA ALA A 320 1.30 6.94 -6.07
C ALA A 320 1.69 8.03 -5.05
N GLU A 321 1.91 7.64 -3.79
CA GLU A 321 2.52 8.50 -2.77
C GLU A 321 4.05 8.32 -2.77
N VAL A 322 4.74 9.18 -3.51
CA VAL A 322 6.18 9.05 -3.72
C VAL A 322 6.95 9.62 -2.51
N PRO A 323 7.74 8.82 -1.79
CA PRO A 323 8.52 9.29 -0.64
C PRO A 323 9.80 9.98 -1.13
N TYR A 324 9.66 11.20 -1.66
CA TYR A 324 10.77 12.00 -2.20
C TYR A 324 11.95 12.13 -1.23
N LEU A 325 11.66 12.25 0.08
CA LEU A 325 12.68 12.33 1.12
C LEU A 325 13.56 11.06 1.18
N SER A 326 12.93 9.87 1.17
CA SER A 326 13.63 8.59 1.18
C SER A 326 14.48 8.40 -0.07
N LEU A 327 13.97 8.84 -1.23
CA LEU A 327 14.72 8.81 -2.50
C LEU A 327 15.97 9.66 -2.46
N ILE A 328 15.85 10.92 -2.01
CA ILE A 328 16.99 11.84 -1.86
C ILE A 328 18.02 11.26 -0.89
N LEU A 329 17.57 10.76 0.28
CA LEU A 329 18.45 10.13 1.26
C LEU A 329 19.19 8.92 0.68
N THR A 330 18.52 8.09 -0.12
CA THR A 330 19.14 6.93 -0.76
C THR A 330 20.23 7.34 -1.77
N ILE A 331 19.97 8.36 -2.59
CA ILE A 331 20.96 8.90 -3.56
C ILE A 331 22.18 9.46 -2.82
N ILE A 332 21.95 10.22 -1.75
CA ILE A 332 23.04 10.74 -0.91
C ILE A 332 23.84 9.59 -0.28
N ALA A 333 23.16 8.56 0.26
CA ALA A 333 23.81 7.39 0.84
C ALA A 333 24.68 6.64 -0.18
N ILE A 334 24.22 6.50 -1.43
CA ILE A 334 25.02 5.92 -2.54
C ILE A 334 26.29 6.74 -2.78
N GLY A 335 26.15 8.07 -2.88
CA GLY A 335 27.29 8.97 -3.08
C GLY A 335 28.31 8.90 -1.94
N ILE A 336 27.84 8.89 -0.69
CA ILE A 336 28.69 8.74 0.49
C ILE A 336 29.40 7.37 0.49
N SER A 337 28.66 6.28 0.23
CA SER A 337 29.24 4.94 0.14
C SER A 337 30.36 4.87 -0.90
N GLY A 338 30.11 5.39 -2.11
CA GLY A 338 31.12 5.44 -3.17
C GLY A 338 32.37 6.23 -2.77
N LEU A 339 32.21 7.40 -2.15
CA LEU A 339 33.34 8.20 -1.64
C LEU A 339 34.14 7.46 -0.56
N VAL A 340 33.47 6.73 0.34
CA VAL A 340 34.13 5.91 1.36
C VAL A 340 34.97 4.82 0.70
N TRP A 341 34.42 4.10 -0.29
CA TRP A 341 35.15 3.05 -1.02
C TRP A 341 36.33 3.60 -1.82
N ILE A 342 36.17 4.73 -2.50
CA ILE A 342 37.29 5.40 -3.19
C ILE A 342 38.38 5.81 -2.20
N ARG A 343 38.01 6.38 -1.04
CA ARG A 343 38.95 6.80 0.00
C ARG A 343 39.71 5.61 0.60
N LEU A 344 39.03 4.48 0.79
CA LEU A 344 39.63 3.23 1.27
C LEU A 344 40.59 2.65 0.23
N ALA A 345 40.16 2.54 -1.04
CA ALA A 345 41.00 2.07 -2.15
C ALA A 345 42.27 2.92 -2.30
N ALA A 346 42.11 4.26 -2.28
CA ALA A 346 43.23 5.19 -2.33
C ALA A 346 44.17 5.06 -1.12
N GLY A 347 43.62 4.85 0.08
CA GLY A 347 44.41 4.58 1.27
C GLY A 347 45.24 3.30 1.15
N CYS A 348 44.63 2.20 0.72
CA CYS A 348 45.30 0.91 0.55
C CYS A 348 46.40 0.96 -0.51
N ALA A 349 46.16 1.58 -1.66
CA ALA A 349 47.15 1.71 -2.74
C ALA A 349 48.38 2.54 -2.33
N LEU A 350 48.17 3.64 -1.59
CA LEU A 350 49.24 4.57 -1.18
C LEU A 350 49.98 4.16 0.11
N ALA A 351 49.47 3.16 0.85
CA ALA A 351 50.08 2.67 2.09
C ALA A 351 51.35 1.83 1.85
N GLY A 352 51.52 1.25 0.65
CA GLY A 352 52.71 0.48 0.30
C GLY A 352 53.98 1.35 0.18
N LYS A 353 55.17 0.72 0.27
CA LYS A 353 56.44 1.37 -0.08
C LYS A 353 56.44 1.68 -1.59
N MET A 354 56.03 2.89 -1.97
CA MET A 354 55.91 3.28 -3.37
C MET A 354 57.26 3.37 -4.09
N LEU A 355 58.34 3.63 -3.36
CA LEU A 355 59.71 3.67 -3.92
C LEU A 355 60.22 2.30 -4.40
N ASP A 356 59.70 1.19 -3.88
CA ASP A 356 60.06 -0.14 -4.37
C ASP A 356 59.47 -0.41 -5.77
N ALA A 357 58.43 0.32 -6.18
CA ALA A 357 57.84 0.18 -7.52
C ALA A 357 58.75 0.75 -8.62
N LEU A 358 59.54 1.80 -8.33
CA LEU A 358 60.53 2.39 -9.24
C LEU A 358 61.78 1.51 -9.43
N ARG A 359 61.93 0.46 -8.62
CA ARG A 359 63.11 -0.42 -8.61
C ARG A 359 62.90 -1.70 -9.43
N ASN A 360 61.65 -1.96 -9.86
CA ASN A 360 61.22 -3.13 -10.61
C ASN A 360 60.76 -2.81 -12.04
N GLU A 361 60.90 -1.55 -12.48
CA GLU A 361 61.06 -1.19 -13.90
C GLU A 361 62.56 -1.03 -14.19
#